data_AF-A0A849PXE0-F1
#
_entry.id   AF-A0A849PXE0-F1
#
_cell.length_a   1.000
_cell.length_b   1.000
_cell.length_c   1.000
_cell.angle_alpha   90.00
_cell.angle_beta   90.00
_cell.angle_gamma   90.00
#
_symmetry.space_group_name_H-M   'P 1'
#
loop_
_entity.id
_entity.type
_entity.pdbx_description
1 polymer ?
#
loop_
_entity_poly.entity_id
_entity_poly.type
_entity_poly.pdbx_seq_one_letter_code
_entity_poly.pdbx_strand_id
1 'polypeptide(L)'
;MKQYLDIETTGLSKYRNSVTVIGIYNGEEVIQLVEGIDLTEDSLSDMIRNTKKIVTFNGKRFDIPFLSHKYPNIDFSNLEHHDLMYSCWKHGWKGGQKKIEIMLNLSRDSGITSGLEAVRLWKRYRNGCENSLKKLLEYNKEDIVNLYHIEKALEEKGKENN
;
A
#
# COMPACT_ATOMS: atom_id res chain seq x y z
N MET A 1 -9.90 14.26 -0.56
CA MET A 1 -10.22 13.11 0.33
C MET A 1 -8.93 12.50 0.85
N LYS A 2 -8.98 11.71 1.94
CA LYS A 2 -7.84 10.94 2.45
C LYS A 2 -7.91 9.53 1.84
N GLN A 3 -6.78 9.01 1.36
CA GLN A 3 -6.68 7.64 0.84
C GLN A 3 -5.50 6.92 1.48
N TYR A 4 -5.68 5.65 1.80
CA TYR A 4 -4.61 4.73 2.20
C TYR A 4 -4.09 4.04 0.95
N LEU A 5 -2.79 4.06 0.72
CA LEU A 5 -2.16 3.55 -0.50
C LEU A 5 -1.05 2.57 -0.17
N ASP A 6 -0.98 1.50 -0.95
CA ASP A 6 0.09 0.51 -0.95
C ASP A 6 0.33 0.01 -2.39
N ILE A 7 1.59 -0.33 -2.71
CA ILE A 7 1.96 -0.88 -4.02
C ILE A 7 2.64 -2.25 -3.91
N GLU A 8 2.34 -3.09 -4.90
CA GLU A 8 3.09 -4.30 -5.16
C GLU A 8 4.02 -4.10 -6.36
N THR A 9 5.19 -4.75 -6.30
CA THR A 9 6.23 -4.57 -7.32
C THR A 9 6.87 -5.90 -7.69
N THR A 10 7.58 -5.94 -8.81
CA THR A 10 8.40 -7.11 -9.20
C THR A 10 9.71 -7.21 -8.41
N GLY A 11 9.99 -6.26 -7.52
CA GLY A 11 11.17 -6.19 -6.68
C GLY A 11 11.45 -4.77 -6.17
N LEU A 12 12.51 -4.61 -5.38
CA LEU A 12 12.70 -3.40 -4.55
C LEU A 12 13.31 -2.18 -5.27
N SER A 13 13.75 -2.32 -6.53
CA SER A 13 14.48 -1.26 -7.23
C SER A 13 13.58 -0.55 -8.23
N LYS A 14 13.22 0.71 -7.96
CA LYS A 14 12.43 1.52 -8.91
C LYS A 14 13.02 1.60 -10.33
N TYR A 15 14.35 1.50 -10.45
CA TYR A 15 15.06 1.52 -11.73
C TYR A 15 14.98 0.20 -12.50
N ARG A 16 14.84 -0.95 -11.82
CA ARG A 16 14.93 -2.28 -12.44
C ARG A 16 13.63 -3.08 -12.38
N ASN A 17 12.72 -2.68 -11.52
CA ASN A 17 11.48 -3.37 -11.24
C ASN A 17 10.28 -2.52 -11.66
N SER A 18 9.13 -3.16 -11.79
CA SER A 18 7.86 -2.55 -12.21
C SER A 18 6.83 -2.63 -11.11
N VAL A 19 5.87 -1.72 -11.13
CA VAL A 19 4.66 -1.80 -10.29
C VAL A 19 3.73 -2.85 -10.90
N THR A 20 3.15 -3.71 -10.06
CA THR A 20 2.26 -4.79 -10.47
C THR A 20 0.82 -4.55 -10.03
N VAL A 21 0.64 -4.01 -8.82
CA VAL A 21 -0.66 -3.62 -8.27
C VAL A 21 -0.50 -2.28 -7.56
N ILE A 22 -1.46 -1.39 -7.72
CA ILE A 22 -1.63 -0.21 -6.86
C ILE A 22 -3.00 -0.33 -6.20
N GLY A 23 -3.03 -0.36 -4.88
CA GLY A 23 -4.25 -0.37 -4.10
C GLY A 23 -4.50 0.97 -3.43
N ILE A 24 -5.76 1.39 -3.39
CA ILE A 24 -6.21 2.45 -2.49
C ILE A 24 -7.44 2.04 -1.70
N TYR A 25 -7.53 2.54 -0.47
CA TYR A 25 -8.73 2.49 0.35
C TYR A 25 -9.09 3.90 0.81
N ASN A 26 -10.35 4.32 0.67
CA ASN A 26 -10.78 5.66 1.10
C ASN A 26 -11.51 5.65 2.47
N GLY A 27 -11.67 4.48 3.09
CA GLY A 27 -12.50 4.29 4.29
C GLY A 27 -13.87 3.67 4.02
N GLU A 28 -14.26 3.53 2.75
CA GLU A 28 -15.53 2.95 2.30
C GLU A 28 -15.30 1.91 1.20
N GLU A 29 -14.46 2.23 0.22
CA GLU A 29 -14.23 1.42 -0.97
C GLU A 29 -12.74 1.15 -1.18
N VAL A 30 -12.45 -0.08 -1.60
CA VAL A 30 -11.15 -0.53 -2.08
C VAL A 30 -11.13 -0.50 -3.61
N ILE A 31 -10.14 0.19 -4.18
CA ILE A 31 -9.87 0.20 -5.62
C ILE A 31 -8.46 -0.34 -5.82
N GLN A 32 -8.30 -1.27 -6.77
CA GLN A 32 -7.01 -1.88 -7.09
C GLN A 32 -6.81 -1.85 -8.61
N LEU A 33 -5.69 -1.29 -9.04
CA LEU A 33 -5.26 -1.27 -10.44
C LEU A 33 -4.12 -2.27 -10.64
N VAL A 34 -4.20 -3.08 -11.69
CA VAL A 34 -3.30 -4.20 -11.99
C VAL A 34 -2.59 -4.00 -13.33
N GLU A 35 -1.27 -4.21 -13.34
CA GLU A 35 -0.45 -4.14 -14.55
C GLU A 35 -0.98 -5.09 -15.65
N GLY A 36 -1.12 -4.56 -16.86
CA GLY A 36 -1.61 -5.30 -18.01
C GLY A 36 -3.11 -5.59 -18.01
N ILE A 37 -3.88 -5.08 -17.04
CA ILE A 37 -5.34 -5.16 -17.00
C ILE A 37 -5.94 -3.76 -17.12
N ASP A 38 -5.75 -2.95 -16.09
CA ASP A 38 -6.37 -1.63 -15.93
C ASP A 38 -5.41 -0.57 -15.39
N LEU A 39 -4.22 -0.95 -14.91
CA LEU A 39 -3.19 0.00 -14.48
C LEU A 39 -2.56 0.73 -15.66
N THR A 40 -3.13 1.89 -15.96
CA THR A 40 -2.63 2.90 -16.89
C THR A 40 -2.34 4.21 -16.16
N GLU A 41 -1.57 5.10 -16.78
CA GLU A 41 -1.32 6.43 -16.23
C GLU A 41 -2.63 7.23 -16.02
N ASP A 42 -3.58 7.12 -16.97
CA ASP A 42 -4.89 7.76 -16.86
C ASP A 42 -5.70 7.20 -15.69
N SER A 43 -5.77 5.87 -15.54
CA SER A 43 -6.48 5.24 -14.43
C SER A 43 -5.89 5.60 -13.06
N LEU A 44 -4.56 5.70 -12.97
CA LEU A 44 -3.86 6.11 -11.75
C LEU A 44 -4.12 7.58 -11.45
N SER A 45 -4.10 8.44 -12.47
CA SER A 45 -4.45 9.86 -12.36
C SER A 45 -5.89 10.04 -11.86
N ASP A 46 -6.84 9.29 -12.42
CA ASP A 46 -8.24 9.28 -11.96
C ASP A 46 -8.38 8.79 -10.53
N MET A 47 -7.70 7.70 -10.18
CA MET A 47 -7.72 7.12 -8.84
C MET A 47 -7.29 8.11 -7.75
N ILE A 48 -6.36 9.03 -8.06
CA ILE A 48 -5.85 10.03 -7.10
C ILE A 48 -6.37 11.46 -7.32
N ARG A 49 -7.18 11.71 -8.35
CA ARG A 49 -7.60 13.05 -8.82
C ARG A 49 -8.16 13.96 -7.72
N ASN A 50 -8.93 13.39 -6.79
CA ASN A 50 -9.59 14.12 -5.71
C ASN A 50 -8.92 13.89 -4.33
N THR A 51 -7.73 13.32 -4.33
CA THR A 51 -6.96 13.04 -3.13
C THR A 51 -6.28 14.31 -2.65
N LYS A 52 -6.40 14.58 -1.34
CA LYS A 52 -5.70 15.68 -0.67
C LYS A 52 -4.59 15.15 0.23
N LYS A 53 -4.78 13.92 0.72
CA LYS A 53 -3.89 13.26 1.65
C LYS A 53 -3.74 11.79 1.31
N ILE A 54 -2.51 11.32 1.21
CA ILE A 54 -2.18 9.90 1.12
C ILE A 54 -1.63 9.44 2.47
N VAL A 55 -2.06 8.26 2.89
CA VAL A 55 -1.54 7.52 4.03
C VAL A 55 -0.85 6.26 3.54
N THR A 56 0.39 6.00 3.96
CA THR A 56 1.13 4.78 3.59
C THR A 56 1.87 4.22 4.80
N PHE A 57 2.51 3.05 4.66
CA PHE A 57 3.51 2.55 5.60
C PHE A 57 4.87 2.43 4.93
N ASN A 58 5.85 3.23 5.36
CA ASN A 58 7.19 3.34 4.74
C ASN A 58 7.17 3.87 3.28
N GLY A 59 6.05 4.43 2.82
CA GLY A 59 5.93 4.90 1.45
C GLY A 59 6.70 6.18 1.12
N LYS A 60 7.19 6.93 2.11
CA LYS A 60 8.15 8.03 1.84
C LYS A 60 9.45 7.51 1.24
N ARG A 61 9.81 6.27 1.57
CA ARG A 61 11.06 5.62 1.17
C ARG A 61 10.86 4.65 0.02
N PHE A 62 9.63 4.17 -0.18
CA PHE A 62 9.33 3.12 -1.14
C PHE A 62 8.26 3.56 -2.16
N ASP A 63 6.99 3.55 -1.77
CA ASP A 63 5.83 3.73 -2.66
C ASP A 63 5.91 4.99 -3.50
N ILE A 64 6.02 6.16 -2.86
CA ILE A 64 6.00 7.45 -3.57
C ILE A 64 7.24 7.59 -4.49
N PRO A 65 8.48 7.33 -4.04
CA PRO A 65 9.62 7.32 -4.95
C PRO A 65 9.52 6.33 -6.12
N PHE A 66 8.83 5.21 -5.95
CA PHE A 66 8.62 4.22 -7.01
C PHE A 66 7.58 4.71 -8.01
N LEU A 67 6.44 5.19 -7.54
CA LEU A 67 5.35 5.73 -8.35
C LEU A 67 5.80 6.98 -9.13
N SER A 68 6.42 7.96 -8.48
CA SER A 68 6.92 9.16 -9.16
C SER A 68 7.99 8.86 -10.21
N HIS A 69 8.75 7.77 -10.06
CA HIS A 69 9.72 7.35 -11.07
C HIS A 69 9.06 6.64 -12.26
N LYS A 70 8.00 5.86 -12.02
CA LYS A 70 7.30 5.11 -13.07
C LYS A 70 6.26 5.93 -13.82
N TYR A 71 5.64 6.89 -13.14
CA TYR A 71 4.58 7.75 -13.66
C TYR A 71 4.96 9.22 -13.44
N PRO A 72 5.97 9.73 -14.18
CA PRO A 72 6.54 11.06 -13.93
C PRO A 72 5.59 12.23 -14.19
N ASN A 73 4.51 12.00 -14.96
CA ASN A 73 3.50 13.03 -15.22
C ASN A 73 2.44 13.12 -14.11
N ILE A 74 2.46 12.18 -13.16
CA ILE A 74 1.54 12.17 -12.03
C ILE A 74 2.21 12.86 -10.85
N ASP A 75 1.63 13.98 -10.42
CA ASP A 75 2.18 14.81 -9.36
C ASP A 75 1.72 14.37 -7.97
N PHE A 76 2.53 13.53 -7.33
CA PHE A 76 2.34 13.13 -5.93
C PHE A 76 2.84 14.19 -4.93
N SER A 77 3.58 15.21 -5.38
CA SER A 77 4.22 16.19 -4.49
C SER A 77 3.25 17.19 -3.88
N ASN A 78 2.12 17.42 -4.54
CA ASN A 78 1.04 18.28 -4.06
C ASN A 78 0.12 17.62 -3.01
N LEU A 79 0.34 16.34 -2.70
CA LEU A 79 -0.48 15.59 -1.74
C LEU A 79 0.13 15.66 -0.34
N GLU A 80 -0.70 15.91 0.68
CA GLU A 80 -0.25 15.72 2.06
C GLU A 80 0.10 14.24 2.27
N HIS A 81 1.29 13.95 2.79
CA HIS A 81 1.73 12.57 2.98
C HIS A 81 1.95 12.22 4.44
N HIS A 82 1.07 11.36 4.97
CA HIS A 82 1.20 10.75 6.28
C HIS A 82 1.74 9.33 6.17
N ASP A 83 3.00 9.14 6.54
CA ASP A 83 3.63 7.82 6.57
C ASP A 83 3.58 7.26 7.99
N LEU A 84 2.75 6.22 8.18
CA LEU A 84 2.43 5.63 9.47
C LEU A 84 3.64 4.94 10.12
N MET A 85 4.66 4.57 9.36
CA MET A 85 5.88 3.99 9.94
C MET A 85 6.51 4.97 10.94
N TYR A 86 6.58 6.25 10.58
CA TYR A 86 7.15 7.27 11.46
C TYR A 86 6.25 7.58 12.65
N SER A 87 4.93 7.54 12.47
CA SER A 87 3.96 7.73 13.57
C SER A 87 3.99 6.57 14.56
N CYS A 88 4.11 5.33 14.07
CA CYS A 88 4.37 4.14 14.89
C CYS A 88 5.68 4.29 15.68
N TRP A 89 6.75 4.72 15.01
CA TRP A 89 8.06 4.89 15.64
C TRP A 89 8.07 5.87 16.80
N LYS A 90 7.26 6.94 16.74
CA LYS A 90 7.11 7.93 17.83
C LYS A 90 6.48 7.31 19.09
N HIS A 91 5.66 6.27 18.92
CA HIS A 91 5.01 5.54 20.01
C HIS A 91 5.75 4.25 20.40
N GLY A 92 6.99 4.06 19.94
CA GLY A 92 7.78 2.86 20.23
C GLY A 92 7.37 1.62 19.44
N TRP A 93 6.40 1.73 18.53
CA TRP A 93 5.94 0.64 17.68
C TRP A 93 6.93 0.42 16.52
N LYS A 94 7.83 -0.57 16.66
CA LYS A 94 8.93 -0.83 15.71
C LYS A 94 8.72 -2.11 14.91
N GLY A 95 8.82 -1.98 13.59
CA GLY A 95 8.73 -3.10 12.64
C GLY A 95 8.22 -2.66 11.29
N GLY A 96 8.10 -3.62 10.36
CA GLY A 96 7.26 -3.46 9.18
C GLY A 96 5.78 -3.55 9.55
N GLN A 97 4.91 -3.18 8.61
CA GLN A 97 3.46 -3.10 8.80
C GLN A 97 2.88 -4.37 9.47
N LYS A 98 3.19 -5.56 8.95
CA LYS A 98 2.73 -6.85 9.50
C LYS A 98 3.02 -7.04 10.98
N LYS A 99 4.18 -6.58 11.44
CA LYS A 99 4.53 -6.69 12.87
C LYS A 99 3.67 -5.76 13.72
N ILE A 100 3.34 -4.58 13.20
CA ILE A 100 2.45 -3.63 13.87
C ILE A 100 1.02 -4.18 13.92
N GLU A 101 0.54 -4.77 12.84
CA GLU A 101 -0.77 -5.42 12.77
C GLU A 101 -0.91 -6.56 13.78
N ILE A 102 0.09 -7.44 13.88
CA ILE A 102 0.09 -8.52 14.88
C ILE A 102 0.02 -7.94 16.30
N MET A 103 0.80 -6.89 16.59
CA MET A 103 0.79 -6.23 17.89
C MET A 103 -0.57 -5.59 18.21
N LEU A 104 -1.32 -5.17 17.18
CA LEU A 104 -2.67 -4.60 17.29
C LEU A 104 -3.78 -5.66 17.17
N ASN A 105 -3.44 -6.96 17.08
CA ASN A 105 -4.37 -8.07 16.84
C ASN A 105 -5.26 -7.88 15.59
N LEU A 106 -4.72 -7.30 14.52
CA LEU A 106 -5.41 -7.18 13.23
C LEU A 106 -5.31 -8.50 12.45
N SER A 107 -6.43 -8.91 11.84
CA SER A 107 -6.53 -10.17 11.09
C SER A 107 -6.00 -10.06 9.66
N ARG A 108 -5.56 -11.20 9.13
CA ARG A 108 -5.23 -11.42 7.73
C ARG A 108 -5.74 -12.81 7.30
N ASP A 109 -6.43 -12.86 6.18
CA ASP A 109 -7.00 -14.05 5.57
C ASP A 109 -6.17 -14.55 4.37
N SER A 110 -5.31 -13.70 3.79
CA SER A 110 -4.50 -14.01 2.60
C SER A 110 -3.45 -15.10 2.84
N GLY A 111 -3.03 -15.29 4.10
CA GLY A 111 -1.95 -16.19 4.51
C GLY A 111 -0.56 -15.74 4.04
N ILE A 112 -0.44 -14.55 3.44
CA ILE A 112 0.81 -14.05 2.87
C ILE A 112 1.66 -13.38 3.94
N THR A 113 2.91 -13.79 4.04
CA THR A 113 3.77 -13.37 5.16
C THR A 113 4.85 -12.37 4.76
N SER A 114 5.12 -12.16 3.46
CA SER A 114 6.16 -11.22 3.02
C SER A 114 5.95 -10.64 1.62
N GLY A 115 6.54 -9.48 1.32
CA GLY A 115 6.56 -8.91 -0.03
C GLY A 115 7.30 -9.79 -1.07
N LEU A 116 8.23 -10.66 -0.64
CA LEU A 116 8.84 -11.64 -1.55
C LEU A 116 7.81 -12.64 -2.08
N GLU A 117 6.80 -12.97 -1.26
CA GLU A 117 5.72 -13.85 -1.67
C GLU A 117 4.78 -13.17 -2.67
N ALA A 118 4.51 -11.87 -2.51
CA ALA A 118 3.79 -11.06 -3.50
C ALA A 118 4.50 -11.09 -4.87
N VAL A 119 5.83 -10.91 -4.90
CA VAL A 119 6.64 -11.05 -6.13
C VAL A 119 6.49 -12.45 -6.74
N ARG A 120 6.46 -13.50 -5.93
CA ARG A 120 6.28 -14.89 -6.41
C ARG A 120 4.89 -15.12 -6.97
N LEU A 121 3.85 -14.58 -6.34
CA LEU A 121 2.48 -14.67 -6.84
C LEU A 121 2.33 -13.97 -8.18
N TRP A 122 2.91 -12.78 -8.33
CA TRP A 122 2.94 -12.09 -9.62
C TRP A 122 3.59 -12.95 -10.71
N LYS A 123 4.77 -13.52 -10.44
CA LYS A 123 5.44 -14.42 -11.40
C LYS A 123 4.58 -15.64 -11.76
N ARG A 124 3.89 -16.23 -10.79
CA ARG A 124 2.99 -17.37 -11.03
C ARG A 124 1.79 -16.96 -11.87
N TYR A 125 1.20 -15.81 -11.61
CA TYR A 125 0.12 -15.24 -12.42
C TYR A 125 0.58 -15.06 -13.87
N ARG A 126 1.73 -14.43 -14.10
CA ARG A 126 2.32 -14.26 -15.45
C ARG A 126 2.63 -15.58 -16.17
N ASN A 127 2.76 -16.69 -15.43
CA ASN A 127 2.92 -18.04 -15.97
C ASN A 127 1.58 -18.80 -16.13
N GLY A 128 0.44 -18.11 -16.08
CA GLY A 128 -0.90 -18.67 -16.31
C GLY A 128 -1.62 -19.17 -15.07
N CYS A 129 -1.10 -18.92 -13.86
CA CYS A 129 -1.77 -19.31 -12.61
C CYS A 129 -2.68 -18.18 -12.08
N GLU A 130 -3.87 -18.05 -12.66
CA GLU A 130 -4.87 -17.00 -12.37
C GLU A 130 -5.18 -16.82 -10.87
N ASN A 131 -5.27 -17.92 -10.10
CA ASN A 131 -5.52 -17.85 -8.66
C ASN A 131 -4.42 -17.11 -7.89
N SER A 132 -3.22 -16.95 -8.47
CA SER A 132 -2.14 -16.20 -7.84
C SER A 132 -2.43 -14.70 -7.83
N LEU A 133 -3.10 -14.17 -8.86
CA LEU A 133 -3.52 -12.76 -8.88
C LEU A 133 -4.58 -12.50 -7.80
N LYS A 134 -5.56 -13.40 -7.64
CA LYS A 134 -6.58 -13.27 -6.58
C LYS A 134 -5.95 -13.17 -5.18
N LYS A 135 -4.94 -14.00 -4.90
CA LYS A 135 -4.21 -13.94 -3.63
C LYS A 135 -3.39 -12.67 -3.48
N LEU A 136 -2.77 -12.19 -4.57
CA LEU A 136 -2.01 -10.93 -4.56
C LEU A 136 -2.93 -9.73 -4.27
N LEU A 137 -4.12 -9.71 -4.87
CA LEU A 137 -5.12 -8.67 -4.64
C LEU A 137 -5.66 -8.71 -3.21
N GLU A 138 -5.95 -9.88 -2.65
CA GLU A 138 -6.38 -9.97 -1.25
C GLU A 138 -5.28 -9.45 -0.31
N TYR A 139 -4.02 -9.78 -0.60
CA TYR A 139 -2.89 -9.30 0.19
C TYR A 139 -2.72 -7.78 0.15
N ASN A 140 -2.74 -7.18 -1.03
CA ASN A 140 -2.67 -5.73 -1.16
C ASN A 140 -3.89 -5.03 -0.54
N LYS A 141 -5.08 -5.65 -0.62
CA LYS A 141 -6.31 -5.17 0.03
C LYS A 141 -6.17 -5.17 1.56
N GLU A 142 -5.64 -6.24 2.15
CA GLU A 142 -5.33 -6.27 3.58
C GLU A 142 -4.35 -5.18 3.96
N ASP A 143 -3.31 -4.95 3.14
CA ASP A 143 -2.30 -3.93 3.44
C ASP A 143 -2.97 -2.55 3.52
N ILE A 144 -3.76 -2.13 2.52
CA ILE A 144 -4.43 -0.81 2.54
C ILE A 144 -5.54 -0.67 3.59
N VAL A 145 -6.31 -1.73 3.88
CA VAL A 145 -7.36 -1.71 4.91
C VAL A 145 -6.73 -1.65 6.29
N ASN A 146 -5.64 -2.39 6.52
CA ASN A 146 -4.98 -2.36 7.82
C ASN A 146 -4.24 -1.05 8.09
N LEU A 147 -3.84 -0.27 7.08
CA LEU A 147 -3.36 1.10 7.28
C LEU A 147 -4.42 1.97 7.98
N TYR A 148 -5.69 1.83 7.61
CA TYR A 148 -6.80 2.52 8.28
C TYR A 148 -6.86 2.17 9.77
N HIS A 149 -6.80 0.87 10.08
CA HIS A 149 -6.87 0.40 11.47
C HIS A 149 -5.63 0.80 12.29
N ILE A 150 -4.43 0.80 11.69
CA ILE A 150 -3.21 1.28 12.35
C ILE A 150 -3.32 2.78 12.64
N GLU A 151 -3.78 3.59 11.68
CA GLU A 151 -3.95 5.03 11.92
C GLU A 151 -4.96 5.30 13.04
N LYS A 152 -6.06 4.54 13.08
CA LYS A 152 -7.05 4.61 14.18
C LYS A 152 -6.44 4.29 15.54
N ALA A 153 -5.67 3.21 15.63
CA ALA A 153 -4.99 2.84 16.87
C ALA A 153 -3.97 3.92 17.32
N LEU A 154 -3.29 4.57 16.38
CA LEU A 154 -2.39 5.70 16.68
C LEU A 154 -3.15 6.93 17.19
N GLU A 155 -4.31 7.25 16.61
CA GLU A 155 -5.18 8.35 17.06
C GLU A 155 -5.68 8.12 18.49
N GLU A 156 -6.06 6.89 18.82
CA GLU A 156 -6.48 6.50 20.17
C GLU A 156 -5.31 6.59 21.15
N LYS A 157 -4.13 6.07 20.77
CA LYS A 157 -2.94 6.12 21.62
C LYS A 157 -2.47 7.55 21.90
N GLY A 158 -2.62 8.45 20.93
CA GLY A 158 -2.30 9.87 21.09
C GLY A 158 -3.21 10.59 22.10
N LYS A 159 -4.46 10.13 22.26
CA LYS A 159 -5.40 10.69 23.26
C LYS A 159 -5.07 10.23 24.69
N GLU A 160 -4.53 9.03 24.87
CA GLU A 160 -4.13 8.52 26.19
C GLU A 160 -2.90 9.27 26.77
N ASN A 161 -2.09 9.88 25.91
CA ASN A 161 -0.86 10.56 26.31
C ASN A 161 -1.02 12.09 26.48
N ASN A 162 -2.23 12.63 26.30
CA ASN A 162 -2.58 14.05 26.49
C ASN A 162 -3.50 14.20 27.72
#